data_AF-A0A537KFP1-F1
#
_entry.id   AF-A0A537KFP1-F1
#
_cell.length_a   1.000
_cell.length_b   1.000
_cell.length_c   1.000
_cell.angle_alpha   90.00
_cell.angle_beta   90.00
_cell.angle_gamma   90.00
#
_symmetry.space_group_name_H-M   'P 1'
#
loop_
_entity.id
_entity.type
_entity.pdbx_description
1 polymer ?
#
loop_
_entity_poly.entity_id
_entity_poly.type
_entity_poly.pdbx_seq_one_letter_code
_entity_poly.pdbx_strand_id
1 'polypeptide(L)'
;MAGTALAAANTITLNVTVSTIGTWNVTTSPAVNGITFSGTGTFATTGAHTIVLTGSGTPTAAGTNTFTVTGGTGTCNFTITVVPAGGNATFTITCTGAVPAGTYVAGTPLTAANTITLNVNVTVIGSWNVTTSPAVNGITFSGTGTFATTGANTIVLTGSGTPTAAGTNTFTVTGGTSTCTFQTTTTAVAIPDYFPRTTYSNWSYQFDLDPTDSLLVYVIAPTRNINGNTYNLFFYNDGSGPVDSFGYYRRSGADYLEWIDMGAYVGLDAPYWMEYTFLKDNLTTGGTWISSQFSGQVTPPAPNPPFTATLRWEFTIVQKDVPFTVGSTNYTNVIQVKQELKQQTGTTWTLAAWFDCYYARDKGLIKQDLYDNTNTKVYAQDVRRLVIY
;
A
#
# COMPACT_ATOMS: atom_id res chain seq x y z
N MET A 1 17.01 20.03 -34.54
CA MET A 1 17.90 20.71 -33.58
C MET A 1 19.18 21.06 -34.31
N ALA A 2 19.88 22.13 -33.91
CA ALA A 2 21.22 22.42 -34.44
C ALA A 2 22.16 21.23 -34.16
N GLY A 3 23.05 20.91 -35.09
CA GLY A 3 23.96 19.78 -35.02
C GLY A 3 23.31 18.39 -35.19
N THR A 4 21.99 18.29 -35.32
CA THR A 4 21.29 17.00 -35.53
C THR A 4 20.84 16.87 -36.98
N ALA A 5 21.32 15.85 -37.69
CA ALA A 5 20.92 15.56 -39.07
C ALA A 5 19.40 15.32 -39.19
N LEU A 6 18.81 15.82 -40.27
CA LEU A 6 17.42 15.52 -40.60
C LEU A 6 17.28 14.02 -40.98
N ALA A 7 16.17 13.42 -40.55
CA ALA A 7 15.77 12.07 -40.92
C ALA A 7 14.74 12.09 -42.05
N ALA A 8 14.51 10.95 -42.70
CA ALA A 8 13.55 10.82 -43.81
C ALA A 8 12.11 11.25 -43.45
N ALA A 9 11.75 11.22 -42.16
CA ALA A 9 10.45 11.68 -41.67
C ALA A 9 10.29 13.21 -41.63
N ASN A 10 11.37 13.98 -41.80
CA ASN A 10 11.31 15.44 -41.80
C ASN A 10 10.87 15.96 -43.18
N THR A 11 9.57 16.03 -43.39
CA THR A 11 8.98 16.47 -44.67
C THR A 11 8.19 17.76 -44.54
N ILE A 12 8.00 18.45 -45.67
CA ILE A 12 7.02 19.53 -45.83
C ILE A 12 6.05 19.20 -46.96
N THR A 13 4.82 19.68 -46.85
CA THR A 13 3.79 19.53 -47.89
C THR A 13 3.45 20.91 -48.44
N LEU A 14 3.51 21.06 -49.76
CA LEU A 14 3.19 22.29 -50.47
C LEU A 14 1.99 22.09 -51.39
N ASN A 15 1.12 23.10 -51.44
CA ASN A 15 0.02 23.15 -52.41
C ASN A 15 0.52 23.82 -53.70
N VAL A 16 0.21 23.24 -54.85
CA VAL A 16 0.62 23.72 -56.17
C VAL A 16 -0.54 23.69 -57.16
N THR A 17 -0.52 24.58 -58.15
CA THR A 17 -1.48 24.57 -59.27
C THR A 17 -0.75 24.17 -60.55
N VAL A 18 -1.20 23.08 -61.17
CA VAL A 18 -0.56 22.48 -62.33
C VAL A 18 -1.30 22.92 -63.60
N SER A 19 -0.60 23.66 -64.48
CA SER A 19 -1.15 24.10 -65.77
C SER A 19 -0.80 23.17 -66.93
N THR A 20 0.22 22.32 -66.78
CA THR A 20 0.67 21.35 -67.78
C THR A 20 1.04 20.04 -67.08
N ILE A 21 0.54 18.91 -67.58
CA ILE A 21 0.90 17.58 -67.07
C ILE A 21 2.37 17.27 -67.34
N GLY A 22 3.00 16.45 -66.50
CA GLY A 22 4.41 16.08 -66.68
C GLY A 22 5.15 15.77 -65.39
N THR A 23 6.45 15.52 -65.53
CA THR A 23 7.35 15.27 -64.39
C THR A 23 7.74 16.58 -63.72
N TRP A 24 7.91 16.57 -62.40
CA TRP A 24 8.43 17.69 -61.63
C TRP A 24 9.63 17.26 -60.77
N ASN A 25 10.55 18.19 -60.57
CA ASN A 25 11.69 18.07 -59.68
C ASN A 25 11.89 19.43 -59.00
N VAL A 26 11.77 19.48 -57.68
CA VAL A 26 11.84 20.71 -56.90
C VAL A 26 12.89 20.53 -55.81
N THR A 27 13.77 21.52 -55.66
CA THR A 27 14.76 21.59 -54.58
C THR A 27 14.91 23.04 -54.11
N THR A 28 14.92 23.26 -52.80
CA THR A 28 15.26 24.59 -52.24
C THR A 28 16.74 24.88 -52.46
N SER A 29 17.06 26.01 -53.09
CA SER A 29 18.44 26.46 -53.31
C SER A 29 18.54 27.99 -53.12
N PRO A 30 19.59 28.51 -52.44
CA PRO A 30 20.66 27.77 -51.76
C PRO A 30 20.20 27.06 -50.48
N ALA A 31 21.05 26.19 -49.91
CA ALA A 31 20.80 25.60 -48.60
C ALA A 31 20.68 26.70 -47.53
N VAL A 32 19.64 26.62 -46.70
CA VAL A 32 19.42 27.58 -45.61
C VAL A 32 19.79 26.90 -44.31
N ASN A 33 20.78 27.46 -43.60
CA ASN A 33 21.29 26.91 -42.35
C ASN A 33 21.70 25.42 -42.45
N GLY A 34 22.28 25.01 -43.58
CA GLY A 34 22.70 23.62 -43.81
C GLY A 34 21.56 22.64 -44.14
N ILE A 35 20.34 23.14 -44.37
CA ILE A 35 19.15 22.34 -44.70
C ILE A 35 18.75 22.58 -46.17
N THR A 36 18.33 21.53 -46.86
CA THR A 36 17.60 21.61 -48.14
C THR A 36 16.36 20.74 -48.09
N PHE A 37 15.33 21.10 -48.87
CA PHE A 37 14.15 20.26 -49.10
C PHE A 37 14.06 19.94 -50.59
N SER A 38 13.87 18.66 -50.92
CA SER A 38 13.78 18.20 -52.30
C SER A 38 12.69 17.16 -52.51
N GLY A 39 12.14 17.08 -53.71
CA GLY A 39 11.17 16.06 -54.11
C GLY A 39 11.04 15.96 -55.63
N THR A 40 10.54 14.82 -56.10
CA THR A 40 10.28 14.54 -57.51
C THR A 40 8.98 13.76 -57.68
N GLY A 41 8.31 13.90 -58.82
CA GLY A 41 7.11 13.12 -59.14
C GLY A 41 6.52 13.45 -60.50
N THR A 42 5.26 13.06 -60.72
CA THR A 42 4.53 13.29 -61.97
C THR A 42 3.12 13.80 -61.71
N PHE A 43 2.67 14.80 -62.45
CA PHE A 43 1.27 15.22 -62.50
C PHE A 43 0.58 14.61 -63.71
N ALA A 44 -0.48 13.82 -63.48
CA ALA A 44 -1.30 13.21 -64.52
C ALA A 44 -2.51 14.07 -64.94
N THR A 45 -2.83 15.11 -64.15
CA THR A 45 -3.94 16.04 -64.39
C THR A 45 -3.51 17.48 -64.11
N THR A 46 -4.18 18.43 -64.74
CA THR A 46 -4.07 19.87 -64.41
C THR A 46 -4.93 20.21 -63.18
N GLY A 47 -4.68 21.36 -62.55
CA GLY A 47 -5.43 21.83 -61.37
C GLY A 47 -4.64 21.80 -60.07
N ALA A 48 -5.33 21.92 -58.93
CA ALA A 48 -4.70 21.95 -57.61
C ALA A 48 -4.19 20.57 -57.18
N HIS A 49 -2.94 20.50 -56.74
CA HIS A 49 -2.28 19.30 -56.25
C HIS A 49 -1.46 19.62 -55.00
N THR A 50 -0.98 18.58 -54.32
CA THR A 50 0.03 18.71 -53.27
C THR A 50 1.30 17.96 -53.66
N ILE A 51 2.44 18.48 -53.22
CA ILE A 51 3.73 17.79 -53.32
C ILE A 51 4.36 17.71 -51.94
N VAL A 52 5.12 16.64 -51.70
CA VAL A 52 5.88 16.45 -50.47
C VAL A 52 7.37 16.60 -50.78
N LEU A 53 8.05 17.47 -50.05
CA LEU A 53 9.51 17.59 -50.10
C LEU A 53 10.12 16.99 -48.85
N THR A 54 11.16 16.19 -49.01
CA THR A 54 11.94 15.60 -47.91
C THR A 54 13.10 16.52 -47.58
N GLY A 55 13.25 16.83 -46.30
CA GLY A 55 14.35 17.62 -45.78
C GLY A 55 15.63 16.78 -45.66
N SER A 56 16.77 17.38 -45.96
CA SER A 56 18.09 16.79 -45.80
C SER A 56 19.08 17.81 -45.24
N GLY A 57 20.18 17.31 -44.70
CA GLY A 57 21.26 18.12 -44.12
C GLY A 57 21.25 18.16 -42.60
N THR A 58 22.18 18.93 -42.04
CA THR A 58 22.34 19.10 -40.59
C THR A 58 22.28 20.59 -40.27
N PRO A 59 21.30 21.06 -39.49
CA PRO A 59 21.17 22.47 -39.18
C PRO A 59 22.38 22.97 -38.40
N THR A 60 23.00 24.08 -38.80
CA THR A 60 24.25 24.53 -38.16
C THR A 60 24.04 25.42 -36.93
N ALA A 61 22.99 26.25 -36.93
CA ALA A 61 22.71 27.20 -35.86
C ALA A 61 21.24 27.19 -35.46
N ALA A 62 20.96 27.61 -34.22
CA ALA A 62 19.59 27.86 -33.79
C ALA A 62 19.03 29.12 -34.45
N GLY A 63 17.73 29.14 -34.73
CA GLY A 63 17.05 30.30 -35.28
C GLY A 63 15.88 29.92 -36.19
N THR A 64 15.08 30.93 -36.55
CA THR A 64 14.00 30.81 -37.53
C THR A 64 14.57 31.01 -38.93
N ASN A 65 14.45 30.00 -39.77
CA ASN A 65 15.02 29.96 -41.11
C ASN A 65 13.89 30.02 -42.14
N THR A 66 13.95 30.99 -43.06
CA THR A 66 12.96 31.11 -44.15
C THR A 66 13.51 30.40 -45.38
N PHE A 67 12.73 29.48 -45.92
CA PHE A 67 13.02 28.74 -47.14
C PHE A 67 12.16 29.25 -48.26
N THR A 68 12.75 29.38 -49.43
CA THR A 68 12.06 29.76 -50.67
C THR A 68 12.10 28.58 -51.63
N VAL A 69 10.93 28.23 -52.16
CA VAL A 69 10.77 27.21 -53.20
C VAL A 69 10.30 27.92 -54.46
N THR A 70 11.03 27.73 -55.55
CA THR A 70 10.65 28.17 -56.88
C THR A 70 10.33 26.96 -57.75
N GLY A 71 9.22 27.03 -58.49
CA GLY A 71 8.77 25.95 -59.37
C GLY A 71 7.88 26.47 -60.49
N GLY A 72 8.25 26.23 -61.75
CA GLY A 72 7.58 26.85 -62.90
C GLY A 72 7.66 28.39 -62.80
N THR A 73 6.51 29.05 -62.77
CA THR A 73 6.38 30.51 -62.63
C THR A 73 6.04 30.96 -61.20
N GLY A 74 5.93 30.03 -60.23
CA GLY A 74 5.51 30.31 -58.86
C GLY A 74 6.66 30.32 -57.85
N THR A 75 6.47 31.08 -56.78
CA THR A 75 7.38 31.15 -55.62
C THR A 75 6.58 30.96 -54.32
N CYS A 76 7.07 30.13 -53.41
CA CYS A 76 6.48 29.87 -52.10
C CYS A 76 7.54 30.03 -50.99
N ASN A 77 7.17 30.66 -49.87
CA ASN A 77 8.02 30.81 -48.70
C ASN A 77 7.43 30.10 -47.49
N PHE A 78 8.25 29.41 -46.72
CA PHE A 78 7.87 28.80 -45.43
C PHE A 78 9.01 28.94 -44.42
N THR A 79 8.72 28.82 -43.13
CA THR A 79 9.71 28.94 -42.06
C THR A 79 9.90 27.63 -41.30
N ILE A 80 11.15 27.32 -40.94
CA ILE A 80 11.50 26.22 -40.04
C ILE A 80 12.34 26.77 -38.89
N THR A 81 11.90 26.52 -37.67
CA THR A 81 12.63 26.90 -36.45
C THR A 81 13.57 25.77 -36.04
N VAL A 82 14.87 26.08 -35.99
CA VAL A 82 15.92 25.20 -35.48
C VAL A 82 16.22 25.57 -34.04
N VAL A 83 16.09 24.62 -33.12
CA VAL A 83 16.42 24.81 -31.70
C VAL A 83 17.92 24.55 -31.41
N PRO A 84 18.56 25.17 -30.40
CA PRO A 84 19.97 24.99 -30.06
C PRO A 84 20.36 23.54 -29.73
N ALA A 85 21.61 23.18 -29.98
CA ALA A 85 22.20 21.90 -29.62
C ALA A 85 22.59 21.88 -28.13
N GLY A 86 21.95 21.03 -27.31
CA GLY A 86 22.55 20.45 -26.09
C GLY A 86 23.14 21.37 -25.00
N GLY A 87 22.54 22.52 -24.69
CA GLY A 87 22.89 23.31 -23.49
C GLY A 87 22.13 22.84 -22.24
N ASN A 88 22.63 23.19 -21.05
CA ASN A 88 21.82 23.10 -19.82
C ASN A 88 20.66 24.07 -19.92
N ALA A 89 19.45 23.60 -19.59
CA ALA A 89 18.31 24.49 -19.48
C ALA A 89 18.51 25.50 -18.34
N THR A 90 18.02 26.71 -18.55
CA THR A 90 17.83 27.69 -17.47
C THR A 90 16.34 27.77 -17.17
N PHE A 91 15.98 27.54 -15.91
CA PHE A 91 14.59 27.52 -15.47
C PHE A 91 14.50 27.83 -13.98
N THR A 92 13.31 28.25 -13.54
CA THR A 92 12.96 28.27 -12.11
C THR A 92 11.98 27.15 -11.82
N ILE A 93 12.10 26.54 -10.64
CA ILE A 93 11.20 25.53 -10.10
C ILE A 93 10.29 26.11 -9.02
N THR A 94 9.04 25.67 -8.99
CA THR A 94 8.08 25.92 -7.91
C THR A 94 7.43 24.63 -7.46
N CYS A 95 7.32 24.49 -6.14
CA CYS A 95 6.70 23.33 -5.49
C CYS A 95 5.23 23.60 -5.14
N THR A 96 4.71 24.78 -5.48
CA THR A 96 3.28 25.07 -5.32
C THR A 96 2.48 24.16 -6.24
N GLY A 97 1.57 23.38 -5.65
CA GLY A 97 0.79 22.37 -6.35
C GLY A 97 1.57 21.08 -6.67
N ALA A 98 2.70 20.84 -6.00
CA ALA A 98 3.40 19.55 -6.10
C ALA A 98 2.48 18.42 -5.61
N VAL A 99 2.30 17.39 -6.44
CA VAL A 99 1.42 16.24 -6.13
C VAL A 99 2.26 14.97 -6.03
N PRO A 100 2.49 14.44 -4.82
CA PRO A 100 3.10 13.14 -4.64
C PRO A 100 2.19 12.04 -5.17
N ALA A 101 2.76 11.09 -5.90
CA ALA A 101 2.13 9.84 -6.30
C ALA A 101 2.78 8.66 -5.57
N GLY A 102 2.04 7.56 -5.47
CA GLY A 102 2.44 6.35 -4.77
C GLY A 102 2.18 6.40 -3.26
N THR A 103 2.26 5.23 -2.62
CA THR A 103 2.16 5.07 -1.17
C THR A 103 3.55 4.97 -0.57
N TYR A 104 3.73 5.59 0.61
CA TYR A 104 4.99 5.58 1.33
C TYR A 104 4.74 4.90 2.66
N VAL A 105 5.34 3.73 2.87
CA VAL A 105 5.19 2.93 4.09
C VAL A 105 6.58 2.73 4.69
N ALA A 106 6.73 2.95 5.99
CA ALA A 106 7.99 2.70 6.70
C ALA A 106 8.48 1.26 6.40
N GLY A 107 9.78 1.03 6.26
CA GLY A 107 10.35 -0.29 5.95
C GLY A 107 10.07 -0.85 4.56
N THR A 108 9.20 -0.24 3.74
CA THR A 108 8.86 -0.72 2.40
C THR A 108 9.64 0.07 1.33
N PRO A 109 10.46 -0.58 0.48
CA PRO A 109 11.16 0.11 -0.60
C PRO A 109 10.21 0.81 -1.58
N LEU A 110 10.61 1.99 -2.05
CA LEU A 110 9.88 2.73 -3.08
C LEU A 110 9.95 2.01 -4.43
N THR A 111 8.94 2.25 -5.26
CA THR A 111 8.82 1.73 -6.62
C THR A 111 8.83 2.86 -7.64
N ALA A 112 8.85 2.53 -8.93
CA ALA A 112 8.72 3.52 -10.00
C ALA A 112 7.41 4.32 -9.98
N ALA A 113 6.38 3.86 -9.25
CA ALA A 113 5.12 4.57 -9.06
C ALA A 113 5.20 5.70 -8.01
N ASN A 114 6.28 5.75 -7.21
CA ASN A 114 6.50 6.80 -6.23
C ASN A 114 7.15 8.00 -6.93
N THR A 115 6.36 8.97 -7.37
CA THR A 115 6.85 10.14 -8.12
C THR A 115 6.36 11.45 -7.52
N ILE A 116 7.01 12.55 -7.88
CA ILE A 116 6.56 13.92 -7.61
C ILE A 116 6.60 14.73 -8.90
N THR A 117 5.48 15.35 -9.25
CA THR A 117 5.38 16.27 -10.40
C THR A 117 5.56 17.70 -9.91
N LEU A 118 6.48 18.44 -10.52
CA LEU A 118 6.85 19.81 -10.15
C LEU A 118 6.67 20.76 -11.35
N ASN A 119 6.23 21.97 -11.07
CA ASN A 119 6.05 23.02 -12.07
C ASN A 119 7.35 23.82 -12.24
N VAL A 120 7.69 24.16 -13.48
CA VAL A 120 8.88 24.95 -13.81
C VAL A 120 8.56 26.03 -14.83
N ASN A 121 9.35 27.11 -14.84
CA ASN A 121 9.31 28.13 -15.87
C ASN A 121 10.66 28.21 -16.58
N VAL A 122 10.69 27.85 -17.87
CA VAL A 122 11.90 27.69 -18.66
C VAL A 122 12.22 28.98 -19.42
N THR A 123 13.41 29.54 -19.20
CA THR A 123 13.90 30.73 -19.91
C THR A 123 14.88 30.38 -21.03
N VAL A 124 15.60 29.26 -20.88
CA VAL A 124 16.50 28.71 -21.90
C VAL A 124 16.21 27.23 -22.03
N ILE A 125 15.85 26.80 -23.23
CA ILE A 125 15.62 25.39 -23.55
C ILE A 125 16.93 24.59 -23.46
N GLY A 126 16.84 23.32 -23.13
CA GLY A 126 18.03 22.48 -22.90
C GLY A 126 17.76 21.29 -21.99
N SER A 127 18.83 20.60 -21.63
CA SER A 127 18.80 19.44 -20.73
C SER A 127 18.69 19.86 -19.26
N TRP A 128 17.99 19.08 -18.45
CA TRP A 128 17.90 19.26 -17.01
C TRP A 128 18.18 17.95 -16.27
N ASN A 129 18.75 18.08 -15.07
CA ASN A 129 18.96 17.00 -14.11
C ASN A 129 18.67 17.59 -12.71
N VAL A 130 17.73 17.00 -11.99
CA VAL A 130 17.29 17.48 -10.67
C VAL A 130 17.28 16.32 -9.71
N THR A 131 17.84 16.52 -8.52
CA THR A 131 17.85 15.54 -7.43
C THR A 131 17.64 16.26 -6.09
N THR A 132 16.86 15.66 -5.18
CA THR A 132 16.73 16.15 -3.80
C THR A 132 17.93 15.70 -2.97
N SER A 133 18.52 16.61 -2.20
CA SER A 133 19.61 16.30 -1.27
C SER A 133 19.52 17.19 -0.02
N PRO A 134 19.80 16.68 1.19
CA PRO A 134 20.13 15.28 1.50
C PRO A 134 18.91 14.35 1.42
N ALA A 135 19.13 13.05 1.58
CA ALA A 135 18.04 12.09 1.75
C ALA A 135 17.22 12.43 3.01
N VAL A 136 15.89 12.39 2.90
CA VAL A 136 14.97 12.65 4.02
C VAL A 136 14.24 11.35 4.32
N ASN A 137 14.37 10.89 5.57
CA ASN A 137 13.78 9.62 6.02
C ASN A 137 14.18 8.42 5.12
N GLY A 138 15.40 8.40 4.57
CA GLY A 138 15.86 7.34 3.66
C GLY A 138 15.35 7.44 2.22
N ILE A 139 14.65 8.51 1.86
CA ILE A 139 14.11 8.75 0.51
C ILE A 139 14.90 9.83 -0.22
N THR A 140 15.13 9.64 -1.52
CA THR A 140 15.58 10.69 -2.46
C THR A 140 14.72 10.68 -3.73
N PHE A 141 14.48 11.85 -4.32
CA PHE A 141 13.82 12.00 -5.62
C PHE A 141 14.82 12.50 -6.66
N SER A 142 14.80 11.93 -7.86
CA SER A 142 15.65 12.38 -8.97
C SER A 142 14.96 12.26 -10.33
N GLY A 143 15.42 13.03 -11.31
CA GLY A 143 14.93 12.96 -12.68
C GLY A 143 15.82 13.72 -13.65
N THR A 144 15.72 13.37 -14.94
CA THR A 144 16.45 14.02 -16.05
C THR A 144 15.56 14.16 -17.27
N GLY A 145 15.81 15.16 -18.10
CA GLY A 145 15.09 15.34 -19.37
C GLY A 145 15.57 16.55 -20.18
N THR A 146 14.75 16.99 -21.13
CA THR A 146 15.01 18.17 -21.97
C THR A 146 13.75 19.03 -22.13
N PHE A 147 13.88 20.35 -22.05
CA PHE A 147 12.81 21.28 -22.45
C PHE A 147 12.95 21.64 -23.92
N ALA A 148 11.85 21.55 -24.68
CA ALA A 148 11.79 21.92 -26.09
C ALA A 148 11.18 23.32 -26.33
N THR A 149 10.54 23.89 -25.30
CA THR A 149 9.86 25.19 -25.34
C THR A 149 10.17 26.00 -24.08
N THR A 150 10.22 27.32 -24.22
CA THR A 150 10.26 28.25 -23.10
C THR A 150 8.88 28.42 -22.46
N GLY A 151 8.83 28.95 -21.24
CA GLY A 151 7.60 29.18 -20.48
C GLY A 151 7.26 28.04 -19.52
N ALA A 152 5.99 27.95 -19.14
CA ALA A 152 5.50 26.97 -18.17
C ALA A 152 5.65 25.54 -18.70
N ASN A 153 6.34 24.70 -17.94
CA ASN A 153 6.53 23.27 -18.19
C ASN A 153 6.41 22.50 -16.86
N THR A 154 6.45 21.17 -16.92
CA THR A 154 6.51 20.31 -15.74
C THR A 154 7.70 19.35 -15.83
N ILE A 155 8.17 18.91 -14.68
CA ILE A 155 9.13 17.79 -14.55
C ILE A 155 8.57 16.76 -13.58
N VAL A 156 8.97 15.51 -13.75
CA VAL A 156 8.64 14.40 -12.84
C VAL A 156 9.92 13.86 -12.26
N LEU A 157 9.99 13.77 -10.93
CA LEU A 157 11.08 13.11 -10.23
C LEU A 157 10.58 11.79 -9.65
N THR A 158 11.36 10.72 -9.79
CA THR A 158 11.08 9.40 -9.23
C THR A 158 11.79 9.25 -7.90
N GLY A 159 11.03 8.81 -6.89
CA GLY A 159 11.52 8.52 -5.56
C GLY A 159 12.24 7.17 -5.49
N SER A 160 13.26 7.09 -4.66
CA SER A 160 14.04 5.87 -4.39
C SER A 160 14.41 5.79 -2.92
N GLY A 161 14.73 4.58 -2.46
CA GLY A 161 15.10 4.28 -1.07
C GLY A 161 13.99 3.58 -0.29
N THR A 162 14.17 3.48 1.01
CA THR A 162 13.25 2.81 1.94
C THR A 162 12.96 3.76 3.10
N PRO A 163 11.70 4.18 3.32
CA PRO A 163 11.36 5.09 4.39
C PRO A 163 11.66 4.45 5.75
N THR A 164 12.31 5.15 6.67
CA THR A 164 12.72 4.55 7.96
C THR A 164 11.65 4.64 9.05
N ALA A 165 10.86 5.71 9.06
CA ALA A 165 9.84 5.96 10.08
C ALA A 165 8.57 6.57 9.48
N ALA A 166 7.45 6.40 10.18
CA ALA A 166 6.19 7.08 9.86
C ALA A 166 6.28 8.57 10.18
N GLY A 167 5.61 9.41 9.39
CA GLY A 167 5.56 10.85 9.59
C GLY A 167 5.53 11.66 8.30
N THR A 168 5.43 12.98 8.46
CA THR A 168 5.49 13.93 7.35
C THR A 168 6.95 14.28 7.05
N ASN A 169 7.37 14.11 5.81
CA ASN A 169 8.72 14.36 5.33
C ASN A 169 8.72 15.59 4.42
N THR A 170 9.58 16.58 4.71
CA THR A 170 9.75 17.78 3.87
C THR A 170 11.04 17.65 3.06
N PHE A 171 10.93 17.70 1.73
CA PHE A 171 12.06 17.63 0.81
C PHE A 171 12.38 19.00 0.25
N THR A 172 13.67 19.31 0.16
CA THR A 172 14.19 20.49 -0.55
C THR A 172 14.68 20.07 -1.93
N VAL A 173 14.24 20.79 -2.96
CA VAL A 173 14.67 20.58 -4.34
C VAL A 173 15.27 21.88 -4.88
N THR A 174 16.49 21.76 -5.42
CA THR A 174 17.17 22.84 -6.16
C THR A 174 17.24 22.42 -7.62
N GLY A 175 16.67 23.23 -8.50
CA GLY A 175 16.61 22.97 -9.93
C GLY A 175 16.69 24.26 -10.72
N GLY A 176 17.60 24.29 -11.71
CA GLY A 176 17.91 25.51 -12.45
C GLY A 176 18.45 26.60 -11.51
N THR A 177 17.77 27.73 -11.42
CA THR A 177 18.20 28.88 -10.62
C THR A 177 17.36 29.12 -9.36
N SER A 178 16.50 28.18 -8.95
CA SER A 178 15.70 28.32 -7.74
C SER A 178 15.61 27.04 -6.91
N THR A 179 15.15 27.23 -5.67
CA THR A 179 14.94 26.17 -4.70
C THR A 179 13.51 26.25 -4.17
N CYS A 180 12.87 25.12 -3.92
CA CYS A 180 11.58 25.05 -3.25
C CYS A 180 11.47 23.78 -2.39
N THR A 181 10.37 23.64 -1.64
CA THR A 181 10.11 22.47 -0.79
C THR A 181 8.74 21.86 -1.04
N PHE A 182 8.64 20.53 -0.96
CA PHE A 182 7.38 19.78 -1.00
C PHE A 182 7.34 18.75 0.13
N GLN A 183 6.15 18.20 0.43
CA GLN A 183 5.96 17.22 1.48
C GLN A 183 5.42 15.89 0.95
N THR A 184 5.79 14.81 1.62
CA THR A 184 5.15 13.48 1.48
C THR A 184 4.84 12.95 2.88
N THR A 185 3.87 12.04 2.99
CA THR A 185 3.53 11.39 4.25
C THR A 185 3.87 9.91 4.18
N THR A 186 4.74 9.45 5.07
CA THR A 186 5.01 8.02 5.28
C THR A 186 4.07 7.48 6.36
N THR A 187 3.33 6.42 6.07
CA THR A 187 2.52 5.71 7.06
C THR A 187 3.36 4.65 7.77
N ALA A 188 2.94 4.28 8.98
CA ALA A 188 3.55 3.14 9.68
C ALA A 188 3.31 1.84 8.91
N VAL A 189 4.20 0.86 9.09
CA VAL A 189 3.90 -0.52 8.71
C VAL A 189 2.72 -0.97 9.54
N ALA A 190 1.65 -1.43 8.90
CA ALA A 190 0.61 -2.16 9.61
C ALA A 190 1.24 -3.44 10.18
N ILE A 191 1.39 -3.52 11.50
CA ILE A 191 1.82 -4.75 12.16
C ILE A 191 0.63 -5.71 12.09
N PRO A 192 0.75 -6.88 11.42
CA PRO A 192 -0.32 -7.85 11.39
C PRO A 192 -0.83 -8.15 12.80
N ASP A 193 -2.14 -8.11 12.99
CA ASP A 193 -2.79 -8.30 14.30
C ASP A 193 -3.76 -9.47 14.24
N TYR A 194 -3.48 -10.53 14.99
CA TYR A 194 -4.34 -11.71 15.06
C TYR A 194 -5.52 -11.56 16.01
N PHE A 195 -5.59 -10.44 16.75
CA PHE A 195 -6.70 -10.10 17.62
C PHE A 195 -6.87 -8.57 17.66
N PRO A 196 -7.45 -7.98 16.59
CA PRO A 196 -7.61 -6.53 16.48
C PRO A 196 -8.34 -5.95 17.70
N ARG A 197 -7.81 -4.85 18.23
CA ARG A 197 -8.36 -4.14 19.40
C ARG A 197 -8.75 -2.70 19.06
N THR A 198 -8.93 -2.38 17.77
CA THR A 198 -9.40 -1.05 17.36
C THR A 198 -10.83 -0.85 17.81
N THR A 199 -11.10 0.27 18.48
CA THR A 199 -12.43 0.70 18.90
C THR A 199 -13.47 0.54 17.79
N TYR A 200 -14.66 0.06 18.15
CA TYR A 200 -15.79 -0.25 17.26
C TYR A 200 -15.63 -1.49 16.37
N SER A 201 -14.46 -2.13 16.37
CA SER A 201 -14.35 -3.46 15.76
C SER A 201 -15.31 -4.42 16.44
N ASN A 202 -16.00 -5.25 15.65
CA ASN A 202 -17.01 -6.17 16.16
C ASN A 202 -17.06 -7.48 15.38
N TRP A 203 -17.53 -8.51 16.08
CA TRP A 203 -17.73 -9.86 15.61
C TRP A 203 -19.10 -10.33 16.05
N SER A 204 -19.87 -10.89 15.12
CA SER A 204 -21.07 -11.65 15.43
C SER A 204 -20.75 -13.11 15.20
N TYR A 205 -21.03 -13.94 16.19
CA TYR A 205 -20.82 -15.38 16.17
C TYR A 205 -22.14 -16.12 16.21
N GLN A 206 -22.22 -17.28 15.53
CA GLN A 206 -23.07 -18.38 15.97
C GLN A 206 -22.61 -18.82 17.36
N PHE A 207 -23.54 -19.12 18.25
CA PHE A 207 -23.23 -19.45 19.63
C PHE A 207 -23.96 -20.74 20.07
N ASP A 208 -23.37 -21.45 21.04
CA ASP A 208 -23.93 -22.61 21.74
C ASP A 208 -24.54 -23.73 20.87
N LEU A 209 -23.88 -24.02 19.74
CA LEU A 209 -24.32 -25.04 18.77
C LEU A 209 -25.71 -24.77 18.14
N ASP A 210 -26.33 -23.62 18.40
CA ASP A 210 -27.62 -23.22 17.85
C ASP A 210 -27.41 -22.28 16.64
N PRO A 211 -27.81 -22.69 15.41
CA PRO A 211 -27.66 -21.87 14.22
C PRO A 211 -28.53 -20.61 14.21
N THR A 212 -29.44 -20.44 15.17
CA THR A 212 -30.28 -19.25 15.33
C THR A 212 -29.78 -18.29 16.40
N ASP A 213 -28.97 -18.77 17.35
CA ASP A 213 -28.40 -17.93 18.40
C ASP A 213 -27.23 -17.08 17.85
N SER A 214 -27.06 -15.88 18.41
CA SER A 214 -26.03 -14.91 18.02
C SER A 214 -25.40 -14.21 19.21
N LEU A 215 -24.07 -14.29 19.31
CA LEU A 215 -23.29 -13.47 20.22
C LEU A 215 -22.62 -12.32 19.46
N LEU A 216 -22.89 -11.07 19.85
CA LEU A 216 -22.14 -9.91 19.36
C LEU A 216 -21.03 -9.57 20.36
N VAL A 217 -19.77 -9.55 19.92
CA VAL A 217 -18.61 -9.07 20.68
C VAL A 217 -18.06 -7.82 20.00
N TYR A 218 -17.71 -6.78 20.76
CA TYR A 218 -17.19 -5.54 20.19
C TYR A 218 -16.25 -4.77 21.12
N VAL A 219 -15.34 -4.02 20.52
CA VAL A 219 -14.36 -3.19 21.24
C VAL A 219 -14.94 -1.82 21.53
N ILE A 220 -14.84 -1.37 22.78
CA ILE A 220 -15.27 -0.02 23.19
C ILE A 220 -14.08 0.93 23.35
N ALA A 221 -14.35 2.24 23.29
CA ALA A 221 -13.31 3.26 23.39
C ALA A 221 -12.60 3.32 24.75
N PRO A 222 -13.30 3.15 25.89
CA PRO A 222 -12.65 3.12 27.19
C PRO A 222 -11.63 1.99 27.32
N THR A 223 -10.55 2.28 28.03
CA THR A 223 -9.51 1.32 28.39
C THR A 223 -9.46 1.16 29.91
N ARG A 224 -8.83 0.07 30.39
CA ARG A 224 -8.58 -0.15 31.83
C ARG A 224 -7.08 -0.33 32.09
N ASN A 225 -6.59 0.29 33.15
CA ASN A 225 -5.22 0.14 33.60
C ASN A 225 -5.17 -0.86 34.77
N ILE A 226 -4.40 -1.93 34.63
CA ILE A 226 -4.26 -2.99 35.63
C ILE A 226 -2.78 -3.34 35.72
N ASN A 227 -2.21 -3.27 36.92
CA ASN A 227 -0.80 -3.60 37.19
C ASN A 227 0.19 -2.89 36.25
N GLY A 228 -0.08 -1.62 35.90
CA GLY A 228 0.76 -0.82 35.00
C GLY A 228 0.55 -1.07 33.50
N ASN A 229 -0.32 -2.01 33.12
CA ASN A 229 -0.65 -2.29 31.73
C ASN A 229 -2.02 -1.71 31.35
N THR A 230 -2.15 -1.24 30.11
CA THR A 230 -3.42 -0.76 29.54
C THR A 230 -4.08 -1.86 28.73
N TYR A 231 -5.37 -2.08 28.95
CA TYR A 231 -6.19 -3.07 28.26
C TYR A 231 -7.35 -2.42 27.52
N ASN A 232 -7.60 -2.90 26.30
CA ASN A 232 -8.81 -2.61 25.54
C ASN A 232 -9.96 -3.47 26.07
N LEU A 233 -11.14 -2.88 26.18
CA LEU A 233 -12.30 -3.56 26.73
C LEU A 233 -13.18 -4.10 25.61
N PHE A 234 -13.53 -5.37 25.71
CA PHE A 234 -14.46 -6.03 24.81
C PHE A 234 -15.73 -6.32 25.58
N PHE A 235 -16.86 -5.95 25.00
CA PHE A 235 -18.19 -6.18 25.54
C PHE A 235 -18.89 -7.22 24.69
N TYR A 236 -19.79 -7.99 25.30
CA TYR A 236 -20.65 -8.90 24.57
C TYR A 236 -22.14 -8.64 24.80
N ASN A 237 -22.93 -9.03 23.82
CA ASN A 237 -24.39 -8.98 23.86
C ASN A 237 -24.96 -10.22 23.17
N ASP A 238 -25.68 -11.04 23.92
CA ASP A 238 -26.37 -12.26 23.46
C ASP A 238 -27.89 -12.04 23.30
N GLY A 239 -28.34 -10.78 23.37
CA GLY A 239 -29.77 -10.45 23.32
C GLY A 239 -30.51 -10.61 24.65
N SER A 240 -29.84 -11.06 25.72
CA SER A 240 -30.40 -11.26 27.04
C SER A 240 -29.74 -10.35 28.09
N GLY A 241 -30.53 -9.46 28.69
CA GLY A 241 -30.06 -8.65 29.82
C GLY A 241 -29.09 -7.49 29.46
N PRO A 242 -28.46 -6.89 30.49
CA PRO A 242 -27.52 -5.81 30.30
C PRO A 242 -26.22 -6.31 29.67
N VAL A 243 -25.61 -5.47 28.84
CA VAL A 243 -24.30 -5.75 28.23
C VAL A 243 -23.24 -5.91 29.34
N ASP A 244 -22.46 -6.99 29.28
CA ASP A 244 -21.35 -7.26 30.20
C ASP A 244 -20.00 -7.21 29.47
N SER A 245 -18.93 -7.07 30.25
CA SER A 245 -17.58 -7.22 29.75
C SER A 245 -17.29 -8.68 29.40
N PHE A 246 -16.86 -8.91 28.16
CA PHE A 246 -16.39 -10.20 27.68
C PHE A 246 -14.98 -10.51 28.19
N GLY A 247 -14.11 -9.50 28.16
CA GLY A 247 -12.72 -9.62 28.60
C GLY A 247 -11.92 -8.35 28.34
N TYR A 248 -10.75 -8.24 28.97
CA TYR A 248 -9.85 -7.10 28.80
C TYR A 248 -8.57 -7.56 28.12
N TYR A 249 -8.27 -7.01 26.96
CA TYR A 249 -7.25 -7.55 26.07
C TYR A 249 -6.12 -6.56 25.83
N ARG A 250 -4.91 -7.08 25.72
CA ARG A 250 -3.74 -6.31 25.29
C ARG A 250 -2.80 -7.16 24.44
N ARG A 251 -1.84 -6.49 23.82
CA ARG A 251 -0.71 -7.13 23.12
C ARG A 251 0.59 -6.58 23.65
N SER A 252 1.57 -7.45 23.83
CA SER A 252 2.94 -7.08 24.16
C SER A 252 3.89 -7.84 23.24
N GLY A 253 4.41 -7.17 22.22
CA GLY A 253 5.16 -7.83 21.15
C GLY A 253 4.30 -8.89 20.46
N ALA A 254 4.72 -10.15 20.56
CA ALA A 254 4.05 -11.31 19.96
C ALA A 254 3.00 -11.98 20.87
N ASP A 255 2.93 -11.57 22.14
CA ASP A 255 2.04 -12.17 23.13
C ASP A 255 0.71 -11.41 23.17
N TYR A 256 -0.39 -12.16 23.07
CA TYR A 256 -1.76 -11.68 23.17
C TYR A 256 -2.31 -12.11 24.51
N LEU A 257 -2.68 -11.13 25.33
CA LEU A 257 -3.01 -11.36 26.74
C LEU A 257 -4.42 -10.90 27.06
N GLU A 258 -5.04 -11.62 27.97
CA GLU A 258 -6.36 -11.34 28.49
C GLU A 258 -6.33 -11.29 30.02
N TRP A 259 -6.94 -10.25 30.58
CA TRP A 259 -7.26 -10.14 32.00
C TRP A 259 -8.74 -10.49 32.18
N ILE A 260 -9.00 -11.60 32.87
CA ILE A 260 -10.34 -12.20 33.00
C ILE A 260 -10.56 -12.73 34.41
N ASP A 261 -11.84 -12.80 34.82
CA ASP A 261 -12.26 -13.64 35.93
C ASP A 261 -12.21 -15.12 35.51
N MET A 262 -11.02 -15.70 35.64
CA MET A 262 -10.78 -17.11 35.32
C MET A 262 -11.63 -18.04 36.20
N GLY A 263 -11.99 -17.59 37.40
CA GLY A 263 -12.85 -18.35 38.31
C GLY A 263 -14.22 -18.59 37.69
N ALA A 264 -14.90 -17.52 37.28
CA ALA A 264 -16.16 -17.62 36.56
C ALA A 264 -16.01 -18.39 35.23
N TYR A 265 -14.94 -18.11 34.48
CA TYR A 265 -14.70 -18.71 33.16
C TYR A 265 -14.57 -20.24 33.17
N VAL A 266 -14.02 -20.83 34.25
CA VAL A 266 -13.87 -22.29 34.38
C VAL A 266 -14.79 -22.94 35.41
N GLY A 267 -15.73 -22.17 35.99
CA GLY A 267 -16.74 -22.69 36.92
C GLY A 267 -16.26 -22.92 38.36
N LEU A 268 -15.35 -22.09 38.86
CA LEU A 268 -15.02 -22.02 40.29
C LEU A 268 -16.12 -21.28 41.06
N ASP A 269 -16.30 -21.62 42.34
CA ASP A 269 -17.34 -21.04 43.19
C ASP A 269 -17.13 -19.54 43.48
N ALA A 270 -15.90 -19.04 43.33
CA ALA A 270 -15.54 -17.65 43.60
C ALA A 270 -14.70 -17.05 42.45
N PRO A 271 -14.80 -15.73 42.21
CA PRO A 271 -13.97 -15.02 41.26
C PRO A 271 -12.47 -15.25 41.47
N TYR A 272 -11.75 -15.48 40.37
CA TYR A 272 -10.29 -15.54 40.36
C TYR A 272 -9.76 -14.73 39.17
N TRP A 273 -9.36 -13.48 39.42
CA TRP A 273 -8.83 -12.61 38.38
C TRP A 273 -7.36 -12.88 38.10
N MET A 274 -7.04 -13.15 36.83
CA MET A 274 -5.66 -13.32 36.39
C MET A 274 -5.45 -12.84 34.96
N GLU A 275 -4.18 -12.63 34.63
CA GLU A 275 -3.73 -12.51 33.24
C GLU A 275 -3.26 -13.85 32.71
N TYR A 276 -3.61 -14.17 31.47
CA TYR A 276 -3.00 -15.27 30.74
C TYR A 276 -2.73 -14.90 29.28
N THR A 277 -1.78 -15.59 28.66
CA THR A 277 -1.46 -15.43 27.23
C THR A 277 -2.23 -16.46 26.43
N PHE A 278 -3.24 -16.05 25.68
CA PHE A 278 -4.10 -16.95 24.91
C PHE A 278 -3.59 -17.22 23.49
N LEU A 279 -2.68 -16.38 22.98
CA LEU A 279 -2.05 -16.54 21.67
C LEU A 279 -0.62 -15.97 21.68
N LYS A 280 0.29 -16.66 20.97
CA LYS A 280 1.64 -16.20 20.65
C LYS A 280 1.88 -16.30 19.14
N ASP A 281 2.01 -15.17 18.44
CA ASP A 281 2.12 -15.17 16.97
C ASP A 281 3.55 -15.37 16.44
N ASN A 282 4.55 -15.40 17.31
CA ASN A 282 5.95 -15.65 16.99
C ASN A 282 6.35 -17.13 17.04
N LEU A 283 5.51 -18.00 17.61
CA LEU A 283 5.79 -19.43 17.69
C LEU A 283 5.47 -20.12 16.36
N THR A 284 6.22 -21.15 16.03
CA THR A 284 5.95 -22.04 14.89
C THR A 284 4.98 -23.15 15.28
N THR A 285 4.46 -23.90 14.30
CA THR A 285 3.70 -25.14 14.55
C THR A 285 4.45 -26.06 15.53
N GLY A 286 3.71 -26.61 16.49
CA GLY A 286 4.23 -27.41 17.61
C GLY A 286 4.79 -26.60 18.78
N GLY A 287 4.88 -25.27 18.67
CA GLY A 287 5.28 -24.41 19.78
C GLY A 287 4.26 -24.45 20.91
N THR A 288 4.74 -24.51 22.16
CA THR A 288 3.91 -24.63 23.36
C THR A 288 4.25 -23.60 24.42
N TRP A 289 3.28 -23.30 25.29
CA TRP A 289 3.46 -22.51 26.50
C TRP A 289 2.41 -22.91 27.55
N ILE A 290 2.61 -22.49 28.80
CA ILE A 290 1.68 -22.76 29.91
C ILE A 290 1.32 -21.46 30.63
N SER A 291 0.13 -21.41 31.23
CA SER A 291 -0.24 -20.33 32.16
C SER A 291 0.39 -20.54 33.54
N SER A 292 0.33 -19.50 34.38
CA SER A 292 0.43 -19.67 35.83
C SER A 292 -0.67 -20.63 36.32
N GLN A 293 -0.38 -21.38 37.38
CA GLN A 293 -1.39 -22.21 38.05
C GLN A 293 -2.31 -21.34 38.91
N PHE A 294 -3.55 -21.77 39.07
CA PHE A 294 -4.56 -21.14 39.91
C PHE A 294 -5.43 -22.20 40.60
N SER A 295 -6.06 -21.83 41.71
CA SER A 295 -6.89 -22.77 42.49
C SER A 295 -8.15 -22.11 43.03
N GLY A 296 -9.22 -22.87 43.15
CA GLY A 296 -10.48 -22.42 43.77
C GLY A 296 -11.35 -23.58 44.22
N GLN A 297 -12.39 -23.27 44.99
CA GLN A 297 -13.41 -24.25 45.35
C GLN A 297 -14.31 -24.55 44.15
N VAL A 298 -14.75 -25.80 44.05
CA VAL A 298 -15.81 -26.25 43.14
C VAL A 298 -16.83 -27.00 43.98
N THR A 299 -18.09 -26.59 43.89
CA THR A 299 -19.23 -27.27 44.51
C THR A 299 -20.01 -28.06 43.44
N PRO A 300 -19.73 -29.37 43.26
CA PRO A 300 -20.46 -30.18 42.30
C PRO A 300 -21.90 -30.46 42.79
N PRO A 301 -22.81 -30.90 41.90
CA PRO A 301 -24.13 -31.37 42.31
C PRO A 301 -24.05 -32.50 43.34
N ALA A 302 -25.00 -32.48 44.29
CA ALA A 302 -25.14 -33.56 45.27
C ALA A 302 -25.26 -34.93 44.57
N PRO A 303 -24.66 -36.00 45.12
CA PRO A 303 -24.10 -36.13 46.46
C PRO A 303 -22.58 -35.83 46.57
N ASN A 304 -21.94 -35.32 45.53
CA ASN A 304 -20.49 -35.13 45.53
C ASN A 304 -20.09 -33.97 46.46
N PRO A 305 -19.08 -34.14 47.34
CA PRO A 305 -18.64 -33.06 48.22
C PRO A 305 -17.87 -31.98 47.44
N PRO A 306 -17.87 -30.72 47.92
CA PRO A 306 -16.99 -29.67 47.41
C PRO A 306 -15.52 -30.08 47.49
N PHE A 307 -14.73 -29.62 46.53
CA PHE A 307 -13.28 -29.86 46.50
C PHE A 307 -12.52 -28.64 45.99
N THR A 308 -11.20 -28.62 46.24
CA THR A 308 -10.32 -27.59 45.69
C THR A 308 -9.78 -28.06 44.34
N ALA A 309 -10.14 -27.38 43.26
CA ALA A 309 -9.52 -27.59 41.96
C ALA A 309 -8.22 -26.77 41.87
N THR A 310 -7.12 -27.39 41.47
CA THR A 310 -5.89 -26.69 41.07
C THR A 310 -5.69 -26.90 39.58
N LEU A 311 -5.61 -25.80 38.84
CA LEU A 311 -5.79 -25.74 37.39
C LEU A 311 -4.62 -25.00 36.72
N ARG A 312 -4.38 -25.31 35.45
CA ARG A 312 -3.53 -24.52 34.55
C ARG A 312 -3.97 -24.70 33.10
N TRP A 313 -3.60 -23.76 32.24
CA TRP A 313 -3.73 -23.90 30.80
C TRP A 313 -2.41 -24.37 30.17
N GLU A 314 -2.52 -25.28 29.21
CA GLU A 314 -1.44 -25.68 28.31
C GLU A 314 -1.84 -25.36 26.87
N PHE A 315 -0.96 -24.70 26.13
CA PHE A 315 -1.25 -24.20 24.80
C PHE A 315 -0.34 -24.83 23.76
N THR A 316 -0.86 -25.07 22.56
CA THR A 316 -0.08 -25.54 21.41
C THR A 316 -0.51 -24.81 20.14
N ILE A 317 0.46 -24.31 19.36
CA ILE A 317 0.22 -23.90 17.96
C ILE A 317 0.06 -25.17 17.13
N VAL A 318 -1.17 -25.48 16.72
CA VAL A 318 -1.47 -26.67 15.90
C VAL A 318 -1.12 -26.40 14.44
N GLN A 319 -1.52 -25.23 13.93
CA GLN A 319 -1.22 -24.77 12.58
C GLN A 319 -0.98 -23.27 12.60
N LYS A 320 -0.18 -22.77 11.66
CA LYS A 320 0.14 -21.36 11.53
C LYS A 320 0.28 -20.96 10.07
N ASP A 321 -0.25 -19.78 9.77
CA ASP A 321 -0.20 -19.13 8.46
C ASP A 321 -0.84 -20.00 7.35
N VAL A 322 -1.88 -20.76 7.71
CA VAL A 322 -2.65 -21.63 6.81
C VAL A 322 -4.01 -21.03 6.47
N PRO A 323 -4.64 -21.38 5.33
CA PRO A 323 -6.03 -21.02 5.09
C PRO A 323 -7.00 -21.84 5.95
N PHE A 324 -8.12 -21.25 6.35
CA PHE A 324 -9.20 -21.94 7.06
C PHE A 324 -10.57 -21.34 6.69
N THR A 325 -11.58 -22.19 6.52
CA THR A 325 -12.92 -21.75 6.10
C THR A 325 -13.91 -21.85 7.26
N VAL A 326 -14.63 -20.76 7.54
CA VAL A 326 -15.79 -20.75 8.45
C VAL A 326 -17.03 -20.39 7.63
N GLY A 327 -18.03 -21.28 7.65
CA GLY A 327 -19.20 -21.18 6.77
C GLY A 327 -18.78 -21.17 5.29
N SER A 328 -19.12 -20.11 4.57
CA SER A 328 -18.71 -19.90 3.17
C SER A 328 -17.48 -18.99 3.00
N THR A 329 -16.92 -18.48 4.10
CA THR A 329 -15.82 -17.49 4.06
C THR A 329 -14.48 -18.17 4.28
N ASN A 330 -13.57 -18.03 3.32
CA ASN A 330 -12.19 -18.48 3.45
C ASN A 330 -11.31 -17.38 4.05
N TYR A 331 -10.66 -17.68 5.17
CA TYR A 331 -9.69 -16.83 5.83
C TYR A 331 -8.28 -17.29 5.48
N THR A 332 -7.37 -16.33 5.26
CA THR A 332 -5.95 -16.63 5.01
C THR A 332 -5.11 -16.27 6.22
N ASN A 333 -3.91 -16.83 6.31
CA ASN A 333 -2.97 -16.58 7.40
C ASN A 333 -3.60 -16.84 8.78
N VAL A 334 -4.15 -18.03 9.00
CA VAL A 334 -4.82 -18.44 10.24
C VAL A 334 -3.83 -19.15 11.17
N ILE A 335 -3.91 -18.85 12.46
CA ILE A 335 -3.25 -19.59 13.53
C ILE A 335 -4.31 -20.40 14.27
N GLN A 336 -4.12 -21.72 14.32
CA GLN A 336 -4.91 -22.62 15.14
C GLN A 336 -4.17 -22.88 16.46
N VAL A 337 -4.83 -22.61 17.58
CA VAL A 337 -4.31 -22.80 18.94
C VAL A 337 -5.20 -23.79 19.67
N LYS A 338 -4.59 -24.88 20.14
CA LYS A 338 -5.21 -25.78 21.11
C LYS A 338 -4.94 -25.26 22.51
N GLN A 339 -5.98 -25.07 23.32
CA GLN A 339 -5.89 -24.61 24.71
C GLN A 339 -6.46 -25.69 25.63
N GLU A 340 -5.63 -26.36 26.41
CA GLU A 340 -6.03 -27.47 27.29
C GLU A 340 -6.07 -27.01 28.74
N LEU A 341 -7.24 -27.07 29.37
CA LEU A 341 -7.38 -26.89 30.80
C LEU A 341 -6.98 -28.20 31.48
N LYS A 342 -5.93 -28.15 32.29
CA LYS A 342 -5.47 -29.28 33.08
C LYS A 342 -5.84 -29.11 34.54
N GLN A 343 -6.33 -30.17 35.17
CA GLN A 343 -6.54 -30.26 36.61
C GLN A 343 -5.46 -31.12 37.26
N GLN A 344 -4.94 -30.67 38.40
CA GLN A 344 -4.01 -31.46 39.18
C GLN A 344 -4.75 -32.57 39.96
N THR A 345 -4.34 -33.82 39.75
CA THR A 345 -4.82 -35.00 40.48
C THR A 345 -3.61 -35.72 41.06
N GLY A 346 -3.43 -35.64 42.39
CA GLY A 346 -2.18 -36.06 43.04
C GLY A 346 -0.99 -35.24 42.53
N THR A 347 0.00 -35.91 41.96
CA THR A 347 1.18 -35.25 41.33
C THR A 347 1.05 -35.09 39.81
N THR A 348 -0.07 -35.52 39.23
CA THR A 348 -0.28 -35.56 37.77
C THR A 348 -1.23 -34.46 37.31
N TRP A 349 -1.07 -34.02 36.06
CA TRP A 349 -1.97 -33.07 35.40
C TRP A 349 -2.84 -33.84 34.40
N THR A 350 -4.15 -33.85 34.64
CA THR A 350 -5.14 -34.54 33.82
C THR A 350 -5.95 -33.54 33.01
N LEU A 351 -6.38 -33.92 31.81
CA LEU A 351 -7.21 -33.08 30.96
C LEU A 351 -8.61 -32.92 31.58
N ALA A 352 -9.06 -31.68 31.74
CA ALA A 352 -10.41 -31.35 32.17
C ALA A 352 -11.31 -30.99 30.98
N ALA A 353 -10.84 -30.09 30.12
CA ALA A 353 -11.50 -29.66 28.88
C ALA A 353 -10.47 -29.01 27.96
N TRP A 354 -10.82 -28.77 26.70
CA TRP A 354 -9.95 -28.03 25.79
C TRP A 354 -10.70 -27.23 24.73
N PHE A 355 -10.14 -26.10 24.35
CA PHE A 355 -10.59 -25.28 23.24
C PHE A 355 -9.73 -25.48 21.99
N ASP A 356 -10.38 -25.49 20.83
CA ASP A 356 -9.75 -25.33 19.52
C ASP A 356 -10.07 -23.94 18.96
N CYS A 357 -9.10 -23.03 19.01
CA CYS A 357 -9.28 -21.62 18.66
C CYS A 357 -8.58 -21.28 17.34
N TYR A 358 -9.24 -20.54 16.46
CA TYR A 358 -8.72 -20.13 15.16
C TYR A 358 -8.67 -18.61 15.09
N TYR A 359 -7.48 -18.06 14.94
CA TYR A 359 -7.24 -16.62 14.83
C TYR A 359 -6.78 -16.27 13.42
N ALA A 360 -7.54 -15.45 12.71
CA ALA A 360 -7.17 -14.98 11.39
C ALA A 360 -6.52 -13.59 11.47
N ARG A 361 -5.44 -13.41 10.70
CA ARG A 361 -4.72 -12.14 10.60
C ARG A 361 -5.64 -11.00 10.19
N ASP A 362 -5.62 -9.92 10.97
CA ASP A 362 -6.45 -8.71 10.82
C ASP A 362 -7.97 -8.98 10.88
N LYS A 363 -8.35 -10.13 11.44
CA LYS A 363 -9.74 -10.58 11.57
C LYS A 363 -10.09 -11.07 12.97
N GLY A 364 -9.14 -11.40 13.83
CA GLY A 364 -9.44 -11.83 15.20
C GLY A 364 -9.78 -13.31 15.30
N LEU A 365 -10.46 -13.68 16.40
CA LEU A 365 -11.00 -15.02 16.60
C LEU A 365 -12.12 -15.27 15.57
N ILE A 366 -11.98 -16.29 14.74
CA ILE A 366 -12.97 -16.65 13.71
C ILE A 366 -13.73 -17.93 14.05
N LYS A 367 -13.15 -18.78 14.91
CA LYS A 367 -13.79 -20.02 15.38
C LYS A 367 -13.22 -20.41 16.76
N GLN A 368 -14.08 -20.93 17.62
CA GLN A 368 -13.71 -21.56 18.88
C GLN A 368 -14.64 -22.75 19.17
N ASP A 369 -14.08 -23.94 19.38
CA ASP A 369 -14.84 -25.11 19.80
C ASP A 369 -14.35 -25.59 21.18
N LEU A 370 -15.25 -25.86 22.11
CA LEU A 370 -14.94 -26.47 23.41
C LEU A 370 -15.25 -27.95 23.36
N TYR A 371 -14.32 -28.75 23.87
CA TYR A 371 -14.45 -30.18 24.04
C TYR A 371 -14.23 -30.55 25.50
N ASP A 372 -15.00 -31.51 25.99
CA ASP A 372 -14.76 -32.12 27.30
C ASP A 372 -13.52 -33.05 27.29
N ASN A 373 -13.21 -33.67 28.43
CA ASN A 373 -12.10 -34.61 28.56
C ASN A 373 -12.30 -35.95 27.80
N THR A 374 -13.47 -36.18 27.19
CA THR A 374 -13.77 -37.35 26.35
C THR A 374 -13.72 -37.02 24.85
N ASN A 375 -13.32 -35.79 24.48
CA ASN A 375 -13.38 -35.24 23.13
C ASN A 375 -14.79 -35.08 22.56
N THR A 376 -15.80 -34.97 23.43
CA THR A 376 -17.14 -34.56 23.01
C THR A 376 -17.19 -33.05 22.92
N LYS A 377 -17.60 -32.51 21.75
CA LYS A 377 -17.81 -31.08 21.59
C LYS A 377 -19.02 -30.66 22.41
N VAL A 378 -18.83 -29.75 23.36
CA VAL A 378 -19.88 -29.26 24.25
C VAL A 378 -20.32 -27.85 23.90
N TYR A 379 -19.50 -27.09 23.18
CA TYR A 379 -19.81 -25.73 22.75
C TYR A 379 -19.07 -25.40 21.45
N ALA A 380 -19.68 -24.55 20.61
CA ALA A 380 -19.07 -24.05 19.39
C ALA A 380 -19.43 -22.58 19.15
N GLN A 381 -18.45 -21.84 18.65
CA GLN A 381 -18.55 -20.44 18.27
C GLN A 381 -17.95 -20.25 16.89
N ASP A 382 -18.77 -19.86 15.91
CA ASP A 382 -18.34 -19.65 14.52
C ASP A 382 -18.67 -18.22 14.07
N VAL A 383 -17.68 -17.49 13.55
CA VAL A 383 -17.92 -16.12 13.10
C VAL A 383 -18.89 -16.10 11.92
N ARG A 384 -19.92 -15.25 12.00
CA ARG A 384 -20.89 -14.99 10.93
C ARG A 384 -20.60 -13.69 10.21
N ARG A 385 -20.25 -12.66 10.97
CA ARG A 385 -19.97 -11.32 10.45
C ARG A 385 -18.91 -10.67 11.30
N LEU A 386 -18.05 -9.86 10.66
CA LEU A 386 -17.08 -9.02 11.34
C LEU A 386 -16.97 -7.67 10.64
N VAL A 387 -16.61 -6.65 11.42
CA VAL A 387 -16.19 -5.32 10.95
C VAL A 387 -14.97 -4.93 11.76
N ILE A 388 -13.85 -4.68 11.10
CA ILE A 388 -12.56 -4.33 11.73
C ILE A 388 -12.15 -2.95 11.22
N TYR A 389 -11.76 -2.08 12.14
CA TYR A 389 -11.37 -0.68 11.87
C TYR A 389 -9.86 -0.45 11.93
#